data_AF-A0ABD2L4T2-F1
#
_entry.id   AF-A0ABD2L4T2-F1
#
_cell.length_a   1.000
_cell.length_b   1.000
_cell.length_c   1.000
_cell.angle_alpha   90.00
_cell.angle_beta   90.00
_cell.angle_gamma   90.00
#
_symmetry.space_group_name_H-M   'P 1'
#
loop_
_entity.id
_entity.type
_entity.pdbx_description
1 polymer ?
#
loop_
_entity_poly.entity_id
_entity_poly.type
_entity_poly.pdbx_seq_one_letter_code
_entity_poly.pdbx_strand_id
1 'polypeptide(L)'
;MFEGPIKIWSWNVAGLRACVKKGGHKHIRESGADIVSLQETKCSEFPAEINALDEYPYKKLLMTNEKKGYAGVALLSKEKPIKVEEGMGDVDFDDHARYIQAEFAAFFLIAVYVPNAGQKLVNLQKRGRFDELLLNKLSALNERKAVIIAGDMNVAHQEIDLRNPETNRNKTAGFTDQERNAFTRLLDVGFVDVWRTRNPETTGAYTYWSYIGKRFADNVGWRLDYFVVSQRLFDKVTSCDILNTILSAFSFCQCALLLTLCPWHDFDPSREMATNASQKRKEIYRYKASFNVYAMGWSTKLDNHLKFRLAIGSFIEEYNNKVSIVQLHEDQGEFGHLGTFDHPYPSTKVRTDNESAKSVQSIPNCHHFSLFDLLATTGDYLRIWRIGGHNGASLEVRLDNNRSSEYCAPLTSADWNEVDVSLIGTSSIDTTCTIWQIETGQAVANTEHAIGGNVKTQLIAHDKEVYDIEFSKLSSGRDIFASSGADGSIRMFDLRHMEYSTIVFEEPSKKPLLRLAWNKQDHNYLATFAQNSNEIYILDIRIPSMPVSVLKNHTGSVNGIAWAPHSTCHLVTAAEDCQALIWDVHQIPRAVDDPILAYAAAGEINQVQWSSALSDWISICYDKTLELLRV
;
A
#
# COMPACT_ATOMS: atom_id res chain seq x y z
N MET A 1 -28.87 -17.70 0.02
CA MET A 1 -27.44 -17.42 -0.15
C MET A 1 -27.29 -16.74 -1.50
N PHE A 2 -26.71 -15.55 -1.59
CA PHE A 2 -26.82 -14.72 -2.80
C PHE A 2 -26.14 -15.41 -3.99
N GLU A 3 -26.91 -15.89 -4.97
CA GLU A 3 -26.39 -16.73 -6.08
C GLU A 3 -25.61 -15.94 -7.15
N GLY A 4 -25.73 -14.61 -7.17
CA GLY A 4 -25.09 -13.72 -8.13
C GLY A 4 -24.36 -12.53 -7.47
N PRO A 5 -23.88 -11.56 -8.26
CA PRO A 5 -23.22 -10.35 -7.74
C PRO A 5 -24.09 -9.66 -6.69
N ILE A 6 -23.53 -9.38 -5.53
CA ILE A 6 -24.29 -8.82 -4.41
C ILE A 6 -24.39 -7.31 -4.60
N LYS A 7 -25.61 -6.80 -4.70
CA LYS A 7 -25.89 -5.37 -4.84
C LYS A 7 -26.37 -4.79 -3.52
N ILE A 8 -25.69 -3.77 -3.02
CA ILE A 8 -26.03 -3.08 -1.78
C ILE A 8 -26.36 -1.64 -2.11
N TRP A 9 -27.51 -1.17 -1.65
CA TRP A 9 -28.00 0.17 -1.93
C TRP A 9 -28.08 0.98 -0.64
N SER A 10 -27.47 2.17 -0.62
CA SER A 10 -27.55 3.08 0.53
C SER A 10 -28.22 4.38 0.11
N TRP A 11 -29.23 4.82 0.87
CA TRP A 11 -29.96 6.04 0.55
C TRP A 11 -30.47 6.75 1.80
N ASN A 12 -29.96 7.96 2.05
CA ASN A 12 -30.61 8.88 2.98
C ASN A 12 -31.89 9.41 2.30
N VAL A 13 -33.05 9.07 2.88
CA VAL A 13 -34.37 9.36 2.29
C VAL A 13 -35.01 10.62 2.84
N ALA A 14 -34.38 11.29 3.82
CA ALA A 14 -34.88 12.48 4.52
C ALA A 14 -36.37 12.39 4.93
N GLY A 15 -36.86 11.19 5.26
CA GLY A 15 -38.25 10.88 5.57
C GLY A 15 -38.86 9.85 4.61
N LEU A 16 -38.95 8.61 5.06
CA LEU A 16 -39.40 7.47 4.26
C LEU A 16 -40.83 7.63 3.73
N ARG A 17 -41.75 8.19 4.53
CA ARG A 17 -43.14 8.46 4.09
C ARG A 17 -43.18 9.47 2.94
N ALA A 18 -42.35 10.51 2.98
CA ALA A 18 -42.28 11.51 1.91
C ALA A 18 -41.62 10.92 0.66
N CYS A 19 -40.57 10.12 0.85
CA CYS A 19 -39.91 9.36 -0.20
C CYS A 19 -40.90 8.45 -0.96
N VAL A 20 -41.71 7.68 -0.22
CA VAL A 20 -42.72 6.78 -0.80
C VAL A 20 -43.80 7.52 -1.59
N LYS A 21 -44.31 8.65 -1.08
CA LYS A 21 -45.28 9.50 -1.80
C LYS A 21 -44.76 9.99 -3.15
N LYS A 22 -43.44 10.15 -3.27
CA LYS A 22 -42.74 10.51 -4.51
C LYS A 22 -42.32 9.29 -5.34
N GLY A 23 -42.81 8.09 -5.02
CA GLY A 23 -42.50 6.88 -5.79
C GLY A 23 -41.18 6.20 -5.42
N GLY A 24 -40.50 6.58 -4.33
CA GLY A 24 -39.20 5.98 -3.96
C GLY A 24 -39.20 4.46 -3.75
N HIS A 25 -40.34 3.87 -3.37
CA HIS A 25 -40.50 2.42 -3.30
C HIS A 25 -40.31 1.72 -4.65
N LYS A 26 -40.64 2.39 -5.77
CA LYS A 26 -40.41 1.87 -7.12
C LYS A 26 -38.92 1.82 -7.44
N HIS A 27 -38.15 2.83 -7.04
CA HIS A 27 -36.70 2.84 -7.21
C HIS A 27 -35.99 1.80 -6.33
N ILE A 28 -36.48 1.56 -5.11
CA ILE A 28 -36.00 0.44 -4.28
C ILE A 28 -36.13 -0.88 -5.04
N ARG A 29 -37.28 -1.10 -5.69
CA ARG A 29 -37.52 -2.28 -6.52
C ARG A 29 -36.65 -2.30 -7.78
N GLU A 30 -36.62 -1.21 -8.55
CA GLU A 30 -35.90 -1.08 -9.82
C GLU A 30 -34.38 -1.16 -9.65
N SER A 31 -33.84 -0.78 -8.48
CA SER A 31 -32.41 -0.90 -8.17
C SER A 31 -31.90 -2.34 -8.29
N GLY A 32 -32.80 -3.32 -8.12
CA GLY A 32 -32.46 -4.74 -8.09
C GLY A 32 -31.53 -5.12 -6.93
N ALA A 33 -31.33 -4.23 -5.96
CA ALA A 33 -30.42 -4.45 -4.83
C ALA A 33 -30.83 -5.65 -3.99
N ASP A 34 -29.85 -6.36 -3.45
CA ASP A 34 -30.07 -7.49 -2.55
C ASP A 34 -30.20 -7.06 -1.10
N ILE A 35 -29.54 -5.94 -0.76
CA ILE A 35 -29.61 -5.31 0.54
C ILE A 35 -29.78 -3.80 0.37
N VAL A 36 -30.69 -3.19 1.14
CA VAL A 36 -30.99 -1.76 1.09
C VAL A 36 -30.88 -1.16 2.49
N SER A 37 -30.02 -0.16 2.63
CA SER A 37 -29.76 0.63 3.83
C SER A 37 -30.40 2.01 3.65
N LEU A 38 -31.39 2.35 4.47
CA LEU A 38 -32.10 3.63 4.40
C LEU A 38 -31.83 4.46 5.63
N GLN A 39 -31.36 5.70 5.46
CA GLN A 39 -31.10 6.64 6.56
C GLN A 39 -32.16 7.74 6.61
N GLU A 40 -32.30 8.37 7.79
CA GLU A 40 -33.33 9.36 8.09
C GLU A 40 -34.75 8.91 7.73
N THR A 41 -35.12 7.69 8.09
CA THR A 41 -36.45 7.15 7.78
C THR A 41 -37.57 7.97 8.43
N LYS A 42 -37.34 8.50 9.64
CA LYS A 42 -38.25 9.40 10.38
C LYS A 42 -39.69 8.86 10.49
N CYS A 43 -39.86 7.55 10.57
CA CYS A 43 -41.15 6.88 10.71
C CYS A 43 -41.11 5.80 11.79
N SER A 44 -42.26 5.56 12.43
CA SER A 44 -42.43 4.52 13.45
C SER A 44 -42.70 3.14 12.88
N GLU A 45 -43.16 3.08 11.64
CA GLU A 45 -43.51 1.85 10.93
C GLU A 45 -43.19 2.04 9.46
N PHE A 46 -42.94 0.94 8.75
CA PHE A 46 -42.80 0.97 7.31
C PHE A 46 -44.12 1.40 6.64
N PRO A 47 -44.07 2.29 5.65
CA PRO A 47 -45.23 2.56 4.78
C PRO A 47 -45.73 1.28 4.12
N ALA A 48 -47.03 1.23 3.80
CA ALA A 48 -47.68 0.04 3.22
C ALA A 48 -46.98 -0.42 1.93
N GLU A 49 -46.51 0.53 1.11
CA GLU A 49 -45.80 0.28 -0.14
C GLU A 49 -44.42 -0.35 0.06
N ILE A 50 -43.74 -0.03 1.16
CA ILE A 50 -42.48 -0.68 1.52
C ILE A 50 -42.77 -2.09 2.04
N ASN A 51 -43.80 -2.26 2.87
CA ASN A 51 -44.19 -3.59 3.35
C ASN A 51 -44.56 -4.53 2.19
N ALA A 52 -45.21 -4.00 1.15
CA ALA A 52 -45.59 -4.71 -0.07
C ALA A 52 -44.41 -5.01 -1.04
N LEU A 53 -43.17 -4.73 -0.67
CA LEU A 53 -41.99 -5.19 -1.42
C LEU A 53 -41.67 -6.64 -1.01
N ASP A 54 -42.40 -7.61 -1.56
CA ASP A 54 -42.26 -9.03 -1.24
C ASP A 54 -40.88 -9.60 -1.59
N GLU A 55 -40.17 -8.96 -2.53
CA GLU A 55 -38.80 -9.30 -2.87
C GLU A 55 -37.80 -9.12 -1.71
N TYR A 56 -38.14 -8.33 -0.68
CA TYR A 56 -37.36 -8.15 0.55
C TYR A 56 -38.09 -8.79 1.74
N PRO A 57 -38.01 -10.11 1.95
CA PRO A 57 -38.69 -10.79 3.04
C PRO A 57 -38.15 -10.38 4.42
N TYR A 58 -36.89 -9.92 4.51
CA TYR A 58 -36.35 -9.36 5.74
C TYR A 58 -36.43 -7.83 5.72
N LYS A 59 -37.10 -7.25 6.72
CA LYS A 59 -37.21 -5.79 6.90
C LYS A 59 -37.00 -5.45 8.37
N LYS A 60 -36.11 -4.52 8.65
CA LYS A 60 -35.85 -4.00 9.99
C LYS A 60 -35.89 -2.49 9.97
N LEU A 61 -36.71 -1.89 10.83
CA LEU A 61 -36.80 -0.46 11.05
C LEU A 61 -36.37 -0.17 12.49
N LEU A 62 -35.42 0.73 12.65
CA LEU A 62 -35.02 1.26 13.95
C LEU A 62 -35.56 2.69 14.09
N MET A 63 -36.17 2.97 15.23
CA MET A 63 -36.81 4.26 15.52
C MET A 63 -36.41 4.76 16.90
N THR A 64 -36.34 6.09 17.06
CA THR A 64 -36.00 6.72 18.34
C THR A 64 -37.16 6.67 19.33
N ASN A 65 -36.84 6.48 20.62
CA ASN A 65 -37.81 6.49 21.71
C ASN A 65 -38.15 7.91 22.21
N GLU A 66 -37.24 8.88 22.04
CA GLU A 66 -37.39 10.22 22.63
C GLU A 66 -38.30 11.15 21.82
N LYS A 67 -38.05 11.29 20.52
CA LYS A 67 -38.74 12.25 19.64
C LYS A 67 -39.14 11.58 18.33
N LYS A 68 -40.39 11.14 18.24
CA LYS A 68 -40.97 10.56 17.02
C LYS A 68 -40.66 11.46 15.80
N GLY A 69 -40.03 10.87 14.79
CA GLY A 69 -39.67 11.57 13.54
C GLY A 69 -38.34 12.33 13.54
N TYR A 70 -37.52 12.19 14.58
CA TYR A 70 -36.21 12.87 14.65
C TYR A 70 -35.13 12.18 13.80
N ALA A 71 -34.96 10.87 13.95
CA ALA A 71 -34.01 10.04 13.21
C ALA A 71 -34.55 8.61 13.04
N GLY A 72 -33.86 7.82 12.22
CA GLY A 72 -34.16 6.40 12.06
C GLY A 72 -33.37 5.80 10.91
N VAL A 73 -33.06 4.52 11.02
CA VAL A 73 -32.37 3.72 10.01
C VAL A 73 -33.21 2.49 9.71
N ALA A 74 -33.25 2.06 8.46
CA ALA A 74 -33.87 0.81 8.08
C ALA A 74 -32.94 -0.05 7.23
N LEU A 75 -33.15 -1.35 7.32
CA LEU A 75 -32.49 -2.36 6.53
C LEU A 75 -33.56 -3.24 5.87
N LEU A 76 -33.52 -3.36 4.54
CA LEU A 76 -34.30 -4.33 3.77
C LEU A 76 -33.33 -5.33 3.15
N SER A 77 -33.65 -6.61 3.16
CA SER A 77 -32.81 -7.61 2.50
C SER A 77 -33.63 -8.75 1.89
N LYS A 78 -33.17 -9.19 0.71
CA LYS A 78 -33.66 -10.39 0.05
C LYS A 78 -33.34 -11.64 0.88
N GLU A 79 -32.24 -11.61 1.62
CA GLU A 79 -31.81 -12.70 2.49
C GLU A 79 -31.87 -12.30 3.95
N LYS A 80 -32.32 -13.25 4.77
CA LYS A 80 -32.37 -13.03 6.21
C LYS A 80 -30.94 -13.02 6.79
N PRO A 81 -30.51 -11.96 7.49
CA PRO A 81 -29.23 -11.96 8.20
C PRO A 81 -29.18 -13.06 9.27
N ILE A 82 -27.99 -13.59 9.53
CA ILE A 82 -27.72 -14.58 10.59
C ILE A 82 -28.08 -13.98 11.96
N LYS A 83 -27.64 -12.74 12.19
CA LYS A 83 -27.87 -11.99 13.42
C LYS A 83 -28.05 -10.52 13.09
N VAL A 84 -28.92 -9.84 13.81
CA VAL A 84 -29.04 -8.38 13.76
C VAL A 84 -28.92 -7.80 15.16
N GLU A 85 -28.07 -6.80 15.29
CA GLU A 85 -27.84 -6.03 16.51
C GLU A 85 -28.14 -4.55 16.24
N GLU A 86 -28.63 -3.87 17.27
CA GLU A 86 -29.07 -2.48 17.22
C GLU A 86 -28.31 -1.69 18.28
N GLY A 87 -28.11 -0.39 18.02
CA GLY A 87 -27.45 0.50 18.97
C GLY A 87 -25.92 0.41 18.96
N MET A 88 -25.31 1.45 19.52
CA MET A 88 -23.88 1.62 19.73
C MET A 88 -23.41 0.97 21.04
N GLY A 89 -24.31 0.59 21.95
CA GLY A 89 -23.97 0.06 23.28
C GLY A 89 -23.68 1.18 24.29
N ASP A 90 -24.26 2.35 24.05
CA ASP A 90 -24.09 3.55 24.87
C ASP A 90 -25.44 4.26 25.03
N VAL A 91 -25.82 4.49 26.28
CA VAL A 91 -27.14 5.04 26.66
C VAL A 91 -27.43 6.37 25.96
N ASP A 92 -26.42 7.21 25.72
CA ASP A 92 -26.61 8.55 25.13
C ASP A 92 -26.87 8.51 23.62
N PHE A 93 -26.67 7.35 22.97
CA PHE A 93 -26.78 7.18 21.52
C PHE A 93 -27.78 6.09 21.10
N ASP A 94 -28.02 5.09 21.93
CA ASP A 94 -28.89 3.96 21.61
C ASP A 94 -30.35 4.39 21.42
N ASP A 95 -30.80 5.44 22.11
CA ASP A 95 -32.14 6.01 21.94
C ASP A 95 -32.34 6.79 20.63
N HIS A 96 -31.30 6.99 19.82
CA HIS A 96 -31.36 7.81 18.60
C HIS A 96 -31.55 7.01 17.31
N ALA A 97 -31.58 5.68 17.36
CA ALA A 97 -31.87 4.83 16.21
C ALA A 97 -30.95 5.05 14.99
N ARG A 98 -29.64 5.04 15.23
CA ARG A 98 -28.62 5.44 14.24
C ARG A 98 -27.80 4.30 13.66
N TYR A 99 -27.95 3.08 14.17
CA TYR A 99 -27.03 1.99 13.88
C TYR A 99 -27.78 0.64 13.87
N ILE A 100 -27.69 -0.06 12.74
CA ILE A 100 -28.08 -1.47 12.60
C ILE A 100 -26.86 -2.22 12.09
N GLN A 101 -26.47 -3.29 12.80
CA GLN A 101 -25.46 -4.25 12.39
C GLN A 101 -26.16 -5.54 11.98
N ALA A 102 -26.02 -5.93 10.73
CA ALA A 102 -26.53 -7.19 10.21
C ALA A 102 -25.38 -8.11 9.84
N GLU A 103 -25.33 -9.29 10.45
CA GLU A 103 -24.37 -10.32 10.16
C GLU A 103 -24.88 -11.21 9.01
N PHE A 104 -24.13 -11.26 7.92
CA PHE A 104 -24.28 -12.25 6.87
C PHE A 104 -23.14 -13.27 6.95
N ALA A 105 -23.21 -14.31 6.11
CA ALA A 105 -22.18 -15.35 6.09
C ALA A 105 -20.79 -14.76 5.78
N ALA A 106 -20.69 -13.85 4.80
CA ALA A 106 -19.43 -13.31 4.31
C ALA A 106 -18.96 -12.02 5.01
N PHE A 107 -19.91 -11.16 5.44
CA PHE A 107 -19.59 -9.85 5.98
C PHE A 107 -20.61 -9.40 7.04
N PHE A 108 -20.23 -8.42 7.85
CA PHE A 108 -21.16 -7.55 8.57
C PHE A 108 -21.53 -6.38 7.66
N LEU A 109 -22.82 -6.07 7.58
CA LEU A 109 -23.31 -4.83 7.00
C LEU A 109 -23.76 -3.89 8.10
N ILE A 110 -23.23 -2.67 8.08
CA ILE A 110 -23.52 -1.61 9.02
C ILE A 110 -24.34 -0.54 8.31
N ALA A 111 -25.62 -0.48 8.61
CA ALA A 111 -26.48 0.62 8.21
C ALA A 111 -26.38 1.71 9.29
N VAL A 112 -25.82 2.88 8.93
CA VAL A 112 -25.49 3.93 9.90
C VAL A 112 -25.97 5.31 9.47
N TYR A 113 -26.39 6.12 10.44
CA TYR A 113 -26.69 7.54 10.29
C TYR A 113 -25.99 8.34 11.39
N VAL A 114 -24.79 8.84 11.07
CA VAL A 114 -23.93 9.51 12.05
C VAL A 114 -24.54 10.87 12.45
N PRO A 115 -24.53 11.27 13.74
CA PRO A 115 -25.11 12.55 14.18
C PRO A 115 -24.49 13.76 13.48
N ASN A 116 -25.30 14.73 13.05
CA ASN A 116 -24.79 16.00 12.55
C ASN A 116 -24.37 16.93 13.73
N ALA A 117 -23.24 17.63 13.63
CA ALA A 117 -22.78 18.55 14.67
C ALA A 117 -23.68 19.80 14.87
N GLY A 118 -24.62 20.03 13.96
CA GLY A 118 -25.65 21.06 14.07
C GLY A 118 -25.16 22.47 13.74
N GLN A 119 -26.10 23.42 13.69
CA GLN A 119 -25.76 24.83 13.47
C GLN A 119 -24.86 25.34 14.58
N LYS A 120 -23.87 26.16 14.23
CA LYS A 120 -22.85 26.68 15.15
C LYS A 120 -22.08 25.58 15.92
N LEU A 121 -22.07 24.35 15.40
CA LEU A 121 -21.30 23.22 15.93
C LEU A 121 -21.66 22.83 17.39
N VAL A 122 -22.90 23.11 17.81
CA VAL A 122 -23.35 22.89 19.20
C VAL A 122 -23.25 21.43 19.67
N ASN A 123 -23.30 20.46 18.75
CA ASN A 123 -23.21 19.04 19.06
C ASN A 123 -21.85 18.42 18.71
N LEU A 124 -20.83 19.21 18.39
CA LEU A 124 -19.54 18.70 17.90
C LEU A 124 -18.84 17.77 18.91
N GLN A 125 -18.92 18.07 20.21
CA GLN A 125 -18.40 17.19 21.26
C GLN A 125 -19.15 15.85 21.32
N LYS A 126 -20.50 15.90 21.30
CA LYS A 126 -21.35 14.69 21.28
C LYS A 126 -21.08 13.86 20.02
N ARG A 127 -20.87 14.52 18.87
CA ARG A 127 -20.45 13.86 17.62
C ARG A 127 -19.10 13.16 17.77
N GLY A 128 -18.08 13.82 18.31
CA GLY A 128 -16.75 13.20 18.53
C GLY A 128 -16.80 11.90 19.34
N ARG A 129 -17.59 11.86 20.42
CA ARG A 129 -17.79 10.62 21.20
C ARG A 129 -18.47 9.51 20.39
N PHE A 130 -19.43 9.86 19.53
CA PHE A 130 -20.05 8.89 18.63
C PHE A 130 -19.04 8.32 17.64
N ASP A 131 -18.18 9.17 17.06
CA ASP A 131 -17.15 8.73 16.11
C ASP A 131 -16.15 7.76 16.77
N GLU A 132 -15.76 7.98 18.03
CA GLU A 132 -14.88 7.08 18.79
C GLU A 132 -15.54 5.73 19.11
N LEU A 133 -16.81 5.74 19.55
CA LEU A 133 -17.57 4.51 19.77
C LEU A 133 -17.73 3.72 18.46
N LEU A 134 -18.00 4.42 17.35
CA LEU A 134 -18.12 3.81 16.03
C LEU A 134 -16.79 3.18 15.60
N LEU A 135 -15.68 3.89 15.72
CA LEU A 135 -14.35 3.39 15.40
C LEU A 135 -14.03 2.10 16.17
N ASN A 136 -14.22 2.11 17.50
CA ASN A 136 -13.93 0.95 18.34
C ASN A 136 -14.79 -0.26 17.98
N LYS A 137 -16.10 -0.04 17.79
CA LYS A 137 -17.04 -1.10 17.43
C LYS A 137 -16.72 -1.69 16.05
N LEU A 138 -16.45 -0.85 15.06
CA LEU A 138 -16.10 -1.28 13.71
C LEU A 138 -14.78 -2.03 13.67
N SER A 139 -13.77 -1.59 14.43
CA SER A 139 -12.47 -2.26 14.53
C SER A 139 -12.62 -3.68 15.09
N ALA A 140 -13.35 -3.85 16.19
CA ALA A 140 -13.61 -5.15 16.80
C ALA A 140 -14.42 -6.09 15.87
N LEU A 141 -15.32 -5.56 15.04
CA LEU A 141 -16.02 -6.35 14.02
C LEU A 141 -15.08 -6.75 12.88
N ASN A 142 -14.24 -5.81 12.41
CA ASN A 142 -13.30 -6.01 11.32
C ASN A 142 -12.26 -7.09 11.63
N GLU A 143 -11.88 -7.27 12.89
CA GLU A 143 -11.04 -8.38 13.35
C GLU A 143 -11.70 -9.76 13.12
N ARG A 144 -13.03 -9.84 13.24
CA ARG A 144 -13.78 -11.11 13.19
C ARG A 144 -14.23 -11.48 11.78
N LYS A 145 -14.70 -10.52 11.01
CA LYS A 145 -15.28 -10.71 9.67
C LYS A 145 -15.23 -9.38 8.92
N ALA A 146 -15.17 -9.44 7.60
CA ALA A 146 -15.22 -8.22 6.78
C ALA A 146 -16.46 -7.37 7.11
N VAL A 147 -16.32 -6.05 7.03
CA VAL A 147 -17.35 -5.07 7.38
C VAL A 147 -17.60 -4.17 6.17
N ILE A 148 -18.88 -3.94 5.88
CA ILE A 148 -19.36 -2.96 4.92
C ILE A 148 -20.16 -1.92 5.69
N ILE A 149 -19.76 -0.67 5.60
CA ILE A 149 -20.47 0.48 6.15
C ILE A 149 -21.24 1.11 4.99
N ALA A 150 -22.54 1.24 5.16
CA ALA A 150 -23.46 1.77 4.17
C ALA A 150 -24.32 2.86 4.83
N GLY A 151 -23.95 4.13 4.63
CA GLY A 151 -24.74 5.20 5.20
C GLY A 151 -24.17 6.61 5.10
N ASP A 152 -24.89 7.51 5.76
CA ASP A 152 -24.58 8.93 5.86
C ASP A 152 -23.66 9.16 7.07
N MET A 153 -22.42 9.47 6.75
CA MET A 153 -21.35 9.73 7.72
C MET A 153 -21.35 11.18 8.19
N ASN A 154 -22.18 12.06 7.62
CA ASN A 154 -22.29 13.47 7.95
C ASN A 154 -20.90 14.17 8.00
N VAL A 155 -20.02 13.82 7.06
CA VAL A 155 -18.69 14.41 6.91
C VAL A 155 -18.29 14.39 5.44
N ALA A 156 -17.77 15.50 4.92
CA ALA A 156 -17.02 15.56 3.67
C ALA A 156 -15.53 15.41 4.02
N HIS A 157 -14.89 14.32 3.58
CA HIS A 157 -13.56 13.94 4.06
C HIS A 157 -12.47 14.90 3.56
N GLN A 158 -12.42 15.11 2.26
CA GLN A 158 -11.42 15.96 1.61
C GLN A 158 -12.04 17.22 1.02
N GLU A 159 -11.22 18.21 0.66
CA GLU A 159 -11.69 19.46 0.05
C GLU A 159 -12.43 19.23 -1.28
N ILE A 160 -12.07 18.15 -2.00
CA ILE A 160 -12.75 17.70 -3.23
C ILE A 160 -14.17 17.14 -2.98
N ASP A 161 -14.52 16.84 -1.72
CA ASP A 161 -15.82 16.27 -1.34
C ASP A 161 -16.90 17.33 -1.12
N LEU A 162 -16.60 18.62 -1.31
CA LEU A 162 -17.60 19.69 -1.32
C LEU A 162 -17.19 20.84 -2.25
N ARG A 163 -18.17 21.61 -2.74
CA ARG A 163 -17.90 22.67 -3.73
C ARG A 163 -17.10 23.87 -3.19
N ASN A 164 -17.26 24.22 -1.91
CA ASN A 164 -16.73 25.46 -1.31
C ASN A 164 -15.97 25.21 0.02
N PRO A 165 -14.84 24.47 0.01
CA PRO A 165 -14.15 24.05 1.23
C PRO A 165 -13.72 25.22 2.13
N GLU A 166 -13.11 26.27 1.56
CA GLU A 166 -12.52 27.40 2.31
C GLU A 166 -13.53 28.15 3.20
N THR A 167 -14.76 28.30 2.71
CA THR A 167 -15.82 29.01 3.45
C THR A 167 -16.51 28.14 4.49
N ASN A 168 -16.34 26.82 4.41
CA ASN A 168 -17.01 25.83 5.27
C ASN A 168 -16.09 25.26 6.36
N ARG A 169 -14.77 25.22 6.11
CA ARG A 169 -13.81 24.59 7.02
C ARG A 169 -13.91 25.17 8.44
N ASN A 170 -14.15 24.30 9.43
CA ASN A 170 -14.35 24.64 10.84
C ASN A 170 -15.48 25.65 11.15
N LYS A 171 -16.38 25.89 10.18
CA LYS A 171 -17.50 26.84 10.33
C LYS A 171 -18.85 26.15 10.21
N THR A 172 -18.92 25.06 9.44
CA THR A 172 -20.15 24.30 9.19
C THR A 172 -19.97 22.83 9.56
N ALA A 173 -21.04 22.24 10.08
CA ALA A 173 -21.07 20.82 10.41
C ALA A 173 -20.86 19.97 9.17
N GLY A 174 -20.08 18.91 9.29
CA GLY A 174 -19.66 18.04 8.20
C GLY A 174 -18.37 18.47 7.48
N PHE A 175 -17.75 19.59 7.84
CA PHE A 175 -16.42 19.97 7.34
C PHE A 175 -15.52 20.62 8.39
N THR A 176 -15.62 20.16 9.64
CA THR A 176 -14.65 20.50 10.68
C THR A 176 -13.44 19.57 10.62
N ASP A 177 -12.27 20.05 11.07
CA ASP A 177 -11.08 19.21 11.16
C ASP A 177 -11.29 18.03 12.13
N GLN A 178 -12.10 18.20 13.17
CA GLN A 178 -12.44 17.12 14.09
C GLN A 178 -13.20 15.99 13.39
N GLU A 179 -14.26 16.31 12.63
CA GLU A 179 -15.04 15.31 11.88
C GLU A 179 -14.18 14.65 10.80
N ARG A 180 -13.37 15.44 10.07
CA ARG A 180 -12.49 14.93 9.00
C ARG A 180 -11.41 14.00 9.54
N ASN A 181 -10.74 14.38 10.63
CA ASN A 181 -9.72 13.55 11.26
C ASN A 181 -10.31 12.29 11.89
N ALA A 182 -11.54 12.35 12.40
CA ALA A 182 -12.25 11.15 12.86
C ALA A 182 -12.49 10.16 11.71
N PHE A 183 -12.89 10.65 10.53
CA PHE A 183 -13.02 9.81 9.34
C PHE A 183 -11.66 9.28 8.84
N THR A 184 -10.60 10.10 8.85
CA THR A 184 -9.23 9.63 8.53
C THR A 184 -8.80 8.48 9.46
N ARG A 185 -8.99 8.62 10.77
CA ARG A 185 -8.69 7.54 11.74
C ARG A 185 -9.44 6.25 11.44
N LEU A 186 -10.69 6.35 10.97
CA LEU A 186 -11.45 5.16 10.55
C LEU A 186 -10.80 4.48 9.34
N LEU A 187 -10.33 5.23 8.34
CA LEU A 187 -9.65 4.66 7.19
C LEU A 187 -8.29 4.06 7.57
N ASP A 188 -7.53 4.73 8.43
CA ASP A 188 -6.19 4.31 8.85
C ASP A 188 -6.17 2.95 9.58
N VAL A 189 -7.29 2.54 10.21
CA VAL A 189 -7.41 1.24 10.90
C VAL A 189 -7.88 0.09 9.98
N GLY A 190 -7.64 0.22 8.68
CA GLY A 190 -7.87 -0.85 7.69
C GLY A 190 -9.24 -0.82 7.03
N PHE A 191 -9.79 0.38 6.82
CA PHE A 191 -10.99 0.62 6.03
C PHE A 191 -10.71 1.48 4.80
N VAL A 192 -11.54 1.33 3.77
CA VAL A 192 -11.38 2.00 2.48
C VAL A 192 -12.68 2.72 2.11
N ASP A 193 -12.58 4.01 1.80
CA ASP A 193 -13.64 4.76 1.10
C ASP A 193 -13.67 4.31 -0.36
N VAL A 194 -14.66 3.47 -0.69
CA VAL A 194 -14.70 2.79 -1.98
C VAL A 194 -14.77 3.76 -3.16
N TRP A 195 -15.59 4.81 -3.04
CA TRP A 195 -15.82 5.73 -4.15
C TRP A 195 -14.59 6.59 -4.43
N ARG A 196 -13.98 7.16 -3.38
CA ARG A 196 -12.81 8.05 -3.53
C ARG A 196 -11.57 7.28 -3.97
N THR A 197 -11.36 6.06 -3.49
CA THR A 197 -10.23 5.22 -3.94
C THR A 197 -10.33 4.89 -5.43
N ARG A 198 -11.55 4.69 -5.96
CA ARG A 198 -11.76 4.44 -7.40
C ARG A 198 -11.79 5.70 -8.26
N ASN A 199 -12.10 6.85 -7.66
CA ASN A 199 -12.29 8.12 -8.34
C ASN A 199 -11.50 9.24 -7.64
N PRO A 200 -10.16 9.13 -7.55
CA PRO A 200 -9.36 10.02 -6.71
C PRO A 200 -9.50 11.48 -7.13
N GLU A 201 -9.49 11.75 -8.43
CA GLU A 201 -9.47 13.11 -8.99
C GLU A 201 -10.85 13.63 -9.42
N THR A 202 -11.90 12.81 -9.32
CA THR A 202 -13.24 13.21 -9.77
C THR A 202 -13.80 14.29 -8.86
N THR A 203 -13.94 15.50 -9.41
CA THR A 203 -14.54 16.66 -8.76
C THR A 203 -16.05 16.71 -9.03
N GLY A 204 -16.81 17.41 -8.18
CA GLY A 204 -18.25 17.62 -8.42
C GLY A 204 -19.15 16.42 -8.15
N ALA A 205 -18.61 15.32 -7.61
CA ALA A 205 -19.33 14.10 -7.26
C ALA A 205 -19.83 14.18 -5.81
N TYR A 206 -21.02 14.75 -5.63
CA TYR A 206 -21.64 14.97 -4.32
C TYR A 206 -22.83 14.04 -4.11
N THR A 207 -23.25 13.89 -2.85
CA THR A 207 -24.41 13.05 -2.48
C THR A 207 -25.50 13.86 -1.77
N TYR A 208 -25.22 15.10 -1.37
CA TYR A 208 -26.14 16.00 -0.70
C TYR A 208 -26.06 17.44 -1.26
N TRP A 209 -27.21 18.09 -1.36
CA TRP A 209 -27.35 19.52 -1.66
C TRP A 209 -28.31 20.17 -0.66
N SER A 210 -28.10 21.45 -0.37
CA SER A 210 -29.08 22.20 0.41
C SER A 210 -30.32 22.49 -0.43
N TYR A 211 -31.51 22.39 0.19
CA TYR A 211 -32.78 22.82 -0.41
C TYR A 211 -32.85 24.34 -0.64
N ILE A 212 -31.92 25.12 -0.06
CA ILE A 212 -31.93 26.57 -0.14
C ILE A 212 -31.24 27.04 -1.43
N GLY A 213 -32.02 27.68 -2.31
CA GLY A 213 -31.54 28.23 -3.58
C GLY A 213 -31.37 27.17 -4.68
N LYS A 214 -30.66 27.52 -5.76
CA LYS A 214 -30.44 26.64 -6.92
C LYS A 214 -29.21 25.73 -6.76
N ARG A 215 -28.88 25.33 -5.52
CA ARG A 215 -27.63 24.61 -5.19
C ARG A 215 -27.46 23.31 -5.96
N PHE A 216 -28.55 22.58 -6.21
CA PHE A 216 -28.50 21.38 -7.05
C PHE A 216 -28.13 21.71 -8.49
N ALA A 217 -28.80 22.69 -9.12
CA ALA A 217 -28.52 23.09 -10.50
C ALA A 217 -27.11 23.66 -10.68
N ASP A 218 -26.61 24.39 -9.67
CA ASP A 218 -25.27 24.98 -9.68
C ASP A 218 -24.17 23.98 -9.25
N ASN A 219 -24.56 22.73 -8.93
CA ASN A 219 -23.74 21.69 -8.34
C ASN A 219 -22.89 22.17 -7.14
N VAL A 220 -23.56 22.83 -6.19
CA VAL A 220 -22.99 23.22 -4.89
C VAL A 220 -23.42 22.19 -3.85
N GLY A 221 -22.74 21.04 -3.87
CA GLY A 221 -23.05 19.90 -3.03
C GLY A 221 -21.92 19.49 -2.09
N TRP A 222 -22.21 18.43 -1.35
CA TRP A 222 -21.37 17.77 -0.36
C TRP A 222 -21.46 16.26 -0.55
N ARG A 223 -20.35 15.53 -0.42
CA ARG A 223 -20.35 14.07 -0.34
C ARG A 223 -20.37 13.66 1.13
N LEU A 224 -21.52 13.21 1.60
CA LEU A 224 -21.78 12.84 3.00
C LEU A 224 -22.12 11.35 3.15
N ASP A 225 -22.52 10.71 2.06
CA ASP A 225 -22.92 9.31 2.02
C ASP A 225 -21.76 8.47 1.47
N TYR A 226 -21.51 7.33 2.10
CA TYR A 226 -20.36 6.48 1.79
C TYR A 226 -20.72 5.01 1.77
N PHE A 227 -20.01 4.29 0.90
CA PHE A 227 -19.62 2.91 1.18
C PHE A 227 -18.18 2.90 1.67
N VAL A 228 -17.99 2.48 2.92
CA VAL A 228 -16.66 2.24 3.49
C VAL A 228 -16.55 0.75 3.78
N VAL A 229 -15.53 0.08 3.26
CA VAL A 229 -15.37 -1.37 3.42
C VAL A 229 -14.08 -1.71 4.11
N SER A 230 -14.00 -2.86 4.78
CA SER A 230 -12.73 -3.43 5.21
C SER A 230 -11.77 -3.52 4.01
N GLN A 231 -10.49 -3.20 4.21
CA GLN A 231 -9.46 -3.30 3.17
C GLN A 231 -9.49 -4.67 2.46
N ARG A 232 -9.63 -5.76 3.23
CA ARG A 232 -9.71 -7.15 2.73
C ARG A 232 -10.89 -7.43 1.78
N LEU A 233 -11.89 -6.54 1.74
CA LEU A 233 -13.08 -6.66 0.91
C LEU A 233 -13.00 -5.82 -0.36
N PHE A 234 -12.06 -4.87 -0.44
CA PHE A 234 -12.03 -3.86 -1.50
C PHE A 234 -11.86 -4.48 -2.90
N ASP A 235 -11.03 -5.50 -3.03
CA ASP A 235 -10.79 -6.20 -4.30
C ASP A 235 -12.01 -6.99 -4.80
N LYS A 236 -12.96 -7.28 -3.89
CA LYS A 236 -14.22 -7.96 -4.21
C LYS A 236 -15.32 -6.99 -4.64
N VAL A 237 -15.07 -5.68 -4.52
CA VAL A 237 -15.95 -4.65 -5.08
C VAL A 237 -15.78 -4.63 -6.59
N THR A 238 -16.86 -4.73 -7.34
CA THR A 238 -16.84 -4.60 -8.81
C THR A 238 -17.15 -3.17 -9.23
N SER A 239 -18.11 -2.51 -8.57
CA SER A 239 -18.43 -1.09 -8.78
C SER A 239 -18.97 -0.43 -7.51
N CYS A 240 -18.87 0.89 -7.45
CA CYS A 240 -19.56 1.73 -6.49
C CYS A 240 -20.02 2.97 -7.25
N ASP A 241 -21.30 3.29 -7.26
CA ASP A 241 -21.87 4.31 -8.15
C ASP A 241 -22.70 5.33 -7.36
N ILE A 242 -22.52 6.63 -7.63
CA ILE A 242 -23.40 7.69 -7.13
C ILE A 242 -24.54 7.90 -8.12
N LEU A 243 -25.77 7.57 -7.72
CA LEU A 243 -26.95 7.58 -8.60
C LEU A 243 -27.61 8.96 -8.68
N ASN A 244 -27.02 9.84 -9.49
CA ASN A 244 -27.54 11.21 -9.68
C ASN A 244 -28.90 11.28 -10.40
N THR A 245 -29.31 10.22 -11.11
CA THR A 245 -30.57 10.15 -11.87
C THR A 245 -31.83 10.18 -10.98
N ILE A 246 -31.71 9.83 -9.70
CA ILE A 246 -32.84 9.86 -8.75
C ILE A 246 -33.18 11.30 -8.34
N LEU A 247 -32.23 12.22 -8.44
CA LEU A 247 -32.41 13.64 -8.08
C LEU A 247 -33.28 14.39 -9.08
N SER A 248 -33.08 14.17 -10.38
CA SER A 248 -33.75 14.91 -11.45
C SER A 248 -35.24 14.60 -11.53
N ALA A 249 -35.66 13.41 -11.10
CA ALA A 249 -37.04 12.97 -11.20
C ALA A 249 -37.96 13.51 -10.09
N PHE A 250 -37.44 13.91 -8.91
CA PHE A 250 -38.31 14.15 -7.73
C PHE A 250 -37.90 15.30 -6.77
N SER A 251 -36.96 16.15 -7.16
CA SER A 251 -36.45 17.25 -6.31
C SER A 251 -35.93 16.74 -4.96
N PHE A 252 -35.29 15.58 -4.95
CA PHE A 252 -34.47 15.18 -3.80
C PHE A 252 -33.18 15.97 -3.84
N CYS A 253 -32.66 16.33 -2.68
CA CYS A 253 -31.33 16.90 -2.56
C CYS A 253 -30.33 15.86 -2.02
N GLN A 254 -30.64 14.57 -2.18
CA GLN A 254 -29.85 13.43 -1.72
C GLN A 254 -29.77 12.35 -2.78
N CYS A 255 -28.57 11.82 -3.02
CA CYS A 255 -28.31 10.68 -3.91
C CYS A 255 -28.43 9.36 -3.16
N ALA A 256 -28.70 8.30 -3.92
CA ALA A 256 -28.42 6.96 -3.46
C ALA A 256 -27.06 6.49 -4.00
N LEU A 257 -26.42 5.59 -3.25
CA LEU A 257 -25.19 4.90 -3.66
C LEU A 257 -25.51 3.44 -3.93
N LEU A 258 -24.92 2.87 -4.98
CA LEU A 258 -25.00 1.45 -5.27
C LEU A 258 -23.60 0.83 -5.24
N LEU A 259 -23.38 -0.15 -4.36
CA LEU A 259 -22.20 -0.98 -4.31
C LEU A 259 -22.51 -2.32 -4.96
N THR A 260 -21.66 -2.79 -5.87
CA THR A 260 -21.74 -4.15 -6.40
C THR A 260 -20.49 -4.90 -5.97
N LEU A 261 -20.70 -6.08 -5.38
CA LEU A 261 -19.67 -7.05 -5.06
C LEU A 261 -19.74 -8.22 -6.03
N CYS A 262 -18.64 -8.97 -6.16
CA CYS A 262 -18.68 -10.25 -6.87
C CYS A 262 -19.68 -11.24 -6.22
N PRO A 263 -20.04 -12.36 -6.88
CA PRO A 263 -20.96 -13.34 -6.32
C PRO A 263 -20.48 -13.95 -4.99
N TRP A 264 -21.43 -14.35 -4.13
CA TRP A 264 -21.13 -14.94 -2.81
C TRP A 264 -20.21 -16.17 -2.87
N HIS A 265 -20.25 -16.95 -3.96
CA HIS A 265 -19.33 -18.06 -4.18
C HIS A 265 -17.85 -17.68 -4.19
N ASP A 266 -17.53 -16.41 -4.44
CA ASP A 266 -16.17 -15.85 -4.38
C ASP A 266 -15.79 -15.36 -2.96
N PHE A 267 -16.70 -15.47 -1.99
CA PHE A 267 -16.55 -15.14 -0.57
C PHE A 267 -16.56 -16.38 0.35
N ASP A 268 -16.78 -17.58 -0.20
CA ASP A 268 -16.90 -18.80 0.59
C ASP A 268 -15.53 -19.26 1.12
N PRO A 269 -15.27 -19.22 2.44
CA PRO A 269 -14.01 -19.67 3.02
C PRO A 269 -13.78 -21.18 2.85
N SER A 270 -14.82 -21.96 2.56
CA SER A 270 -14.69 -23.39 2.22
C SER A 270 -14.35 -23.61 0.74
N ARG A 271 -14.61 -22.64 -0.14
CA ARG A 271 -14.04 -22.60 -1.51
C ARG A 271 -12.63 -22.01 -1.54
N GLU A 272 -12.20 -21.17 -0.61
CA GLU A 272 -10.74 -20.93 -0.42
C GLU A 272 -9.97 -22.25 -0.20
N MET A 273 -10.62 -23.28 0.37
CA MET A 273 -10.07 -24.65 0.41
C MET A 273 -10.38 -25.50 -0.84
N ALA A 274 -11.48 -25.28 -1.56
CA ALA A 274 -11.94 -26.17 -2.64
C ALA A 274 -11.80 -25.65 -4.10
N THR A 275 -11.87 -24.34 -4.38
CA THR A 275 -11.54 -23.78 -5.71
C THR A 275 -10.04 -23.63 -5.94
N ASN A 276 -9.24 -23.66 -4.87
CA ASN A 276 -7.80 -23.96 -4.92
C ASN A 276 -7.49 -25.38 -5.45
N ALA A 277 -8.49 -26.25 -5.61
CA ALA A 277 -8.29 -27.58 -6.17
C ALA A 277 -8.41 -27.66 -7.70
N SER A 278 -9.02 -26.67 -8.38
CA SER A 278 -9.18 -26.74 -9.86
C SER A 278 -8.54 -25.61 -10.66
N GLN A 279 -8.04 -24.56 -10.02
CA GLN A 279 -7.01 -23.68 -10.58
C GLN A 279 -6.18 -23.16 -9.39
N LYS A 280 -5.13 -23.92 -9.01
CA LYS A 280 -4.10 -23.40 -8.10
C LYS A 280 -3.58 -22.10 -8.69
N ARG A 281 -3.94 -20.94 -8.12
CA ARG A 281 -3.21 -19.70 -8.38
C ARG A 281 -1.79 -20.01 -7.92
N LYS A 282 -0.82 -20.00 -8.84
CA LYS A 282 0.54 -20.43 -8.53
C LYS A 282 1.06 -19.53 -7.40
N GLU A 283 1.26 -20.11 -6.22
CA GLU A 283 1.94 -19.47 -5.08
C GLU A 283 3.40 -19.17 -5.39
N ILE A 284 3.92 -19.85 -6.43
CA ILE A 284 5.28 -19.76 -6.93
C ILE A 284 5.22 -19.54 -8.44
N TYR A 285 5.64 -18.37 -8.90
CA TYR A 285 5.86 -18.13 -10.32
C TYR A 285 7.33 -18.30 -10.64
N ARG A 286 7.64 -19.03 -11.71
CA ARG A 286 9.00 -19.33 -12.11
C ARG A 286 9.29 -18.74 -13.49
N TYR A 287 10.39 -18.00 -13.58
CA TYR A 287 10.99 -17.57 -14.84
C TYR A 287 12.36 -18.24 -15.03
N LYS A 288 12.63 -18.75 -16.23
CA LYS A 288 13.92 -19.34 -16.57
C LYS A 288 14.64 -18.41 -17.55
N ALA A 289 15.72 -17.81 -17.10
CA ALA A 289 16.60 -16.98 -17.91
C ALA A 289 17.48 -17.85 -18.83
N SER A 290 18.04 -17.24 -19.88
CA SER A 290 19.02 -17.89 -20.76
C SER A 290 20.42 -18.00 -20.13
N PHE A 291 20.68 -17.19 -19.11
CA PHE A 291 21.93 -17.06 -18.37
C PHE A 291 21.73 -17.31 -16.87
N ASN A 292 22.82 -17.44 -16.12
CA ASN A 292 22.77 -17.54 -14.66
C ASN A 292 22.39 -16.18 -14.07
N VAL A 293 21.38 -16.14 -13.20
CA VAL A 293 20.85 -14.91 -12.60
C VAL A 293 21.70 -14.55 -11.39
N TYR A 294 22.38 -13.41 -11.46
CA TYR A 294 23.30 -12.93 -10.44
C TYR A 294 22.70 -11.87 -9.54
N ALA A 295 21.96 -10.94 -10.14
CA ALA A 295 21.36 -9.81 -9.45
C ALA A 295 19.91 -9.63 -9.89
N MET A 296 19.10 -9.12 -8.97
CA MET A 296 17.72 -8.74 -9.23
C MET A 296 17.39 -7.37 -8.65
N GLY A 297 16.39 -6.72 -9.24
CA GLY A 297 15.79 -5.49 -8.72
C GLY A 297 14.31 -5.44 -9.06
N TRP A 298 13.47 -5.24 -8.05
CA TRP A 298 12.05 -4.97 -8.23
C TRP A 298 11.83 -3.56 -8.79
N SER A 299 10.87 -3.42 -9.70
CA SER A 299 10.27 -2.12 -9.97
C SER A 299 9.43 -1.68 -8.77
N THR A 300 9.53 -0.40 -8.41
CA THR A 300 8.74 0.18 -7.33
C THR A 300 7.51 0.95 -7.82
N LYS A 301 7.27 0.95 -9.14
CA LYS A 301 6.13 1.62 -9.75
C LYS A 301 4.82 0.95 -9.31
N LEU A 302 3.86 1.78 -8.89
CA LEU A 302 2.54 1.36 -8.42
C LEU A 302 1.50 1.26 -9.54
N ASP A 303 1.86 1.65 -10.77
CA ASP A 303 0.97 1.52 -11.94
C ASP A 303 0.58 0.05 -12.14
N ASN A 304 -0.72 -0.22 -12.20
CA ASN A 304 -1.29 -1.54 -12.41
C ASN A 304 -0.73 -2.23 -13.67
N HIS A 305 -0.35 -1.48 -14.70
CA HIS A 305 0.23 -2.03 -15.93
C HIS A 305 1.72 -2.37 -15.83
N LEU A 306 2.42 -1.89 -14.80
CA LEU A 306 3.86 -2.10 -14.59
C LEU A 306 4.16 -2.99 -13.36
N LYS A 307 3.12 -3.50 -12.70
CA LYS A 307 3.24 -4.43 -11.57
C LYS A 307 4.01 -5.70 -11.95
N PHE A 308 4.69 -6.27 -10.96
CA PHE A 308 5.52 -7.47 -11.10
C PHE A 308 6.62 -7.39 -12.16
N ARG A 309 7.15 -6.19 -12.40
CA ARG A 309 8.34 -6.00 -13.22
C ARG A 309 9.60 -6.17 -12.38
N LEU A 310 10.54 -6.96 -12.89
CA LEU A 310 11.87 -7.14 -12.32
C LEU A 310 12.92 -6.96 -13.40
N ALA A 311 14.05 -6.38 -13.01
CA ALA A 311 15.27 -6.39 -13.79
C ALA A 311 16.19 -7.50 -13.25
N ILE A 312 16.71 -8.34 -14.13
CA ILE A 312 17.64 -9.43 -13.78
C ILE A 312 18.95 -9.27 -14.52
N GLY A 313 20.05 -9.42 -13.79
CA GLY A 313 21.42 -9.35 -14.32
C GLY A 313 22.04 -10.73 -14.48
N SER A 314 22.81 -10.93 -15.55
CA SER A 314 23.54 -12.18 -15.78
C SER A 314 24.84 -12.26 -14.97
N PHE A 315 25.25 -13.49 -14.69
CA PHE A 315 26.65 -13.86 -14.45
C PHE A 315 27.16 -14.63 -15.66
N ILE A 316 27.99 -14.00 -16.47
CA ILE A 316 28.76 -14.62 -17.54
C ILE A 316 30.22 -14.20 -17.34
N GLU A 317 31.14 -15.16 -17.36
CA GLU A 317 32.56 -14.89 -17.08
C GLU A 317 33.21 -14.02 -18.17
N GLU A 318 32.68 -14.04 -19.39
CA GLU A 318 33.15 -13.22 -20.50
C GLU A 318 32.53 -11.80 -20.49
N TYR A 319 33.11 -10.91 -21.31
CA TYR A 319 32.67 -9.51 -21.49
C TYR A 319 31.43 -9.40 -22.39
N ASN A 320 30.35 -10.09 -22.02
CA ASN A 320 29.11 -10.17 -22.80
C ASN A 320 27.87 -10.33 -21.89
N ASN A 321 27.95 -9.81 -20.67
CA ASN A 321 26.87 -9.85 -19.70
C ASN A 321 25.63 -9.11 -20.23
N LYS A 322 24.49 -9.38 -19.60
CA LYS A 322 23.18 -8.91 -20.06
C LYS A 322 22.32 -8.56 -18.87
N VAL A 323 21.46 -7.57 -19.07
CA VAL A 323 20.36 -7.28 -18.15
C VAL A 323 19.06 -7.43 -18.91
N SER A 324 18.15 -8.23 -18.35
CA SER A 324 16.83 -8.48 -18.92
C SER A 324 15.75 -7.88 -18.03
N ILE A 325 14.75 -7.27 -18.66
CA ILE A 325 13.54 -6.82 -17.97
C ILE A 325 12.45 -7.85 -18.21
N VAL A 326 11.91 -8.37 -17.12
CA VAL A 326 10.84 -9.37 -17.11
C VAL A 326 9.64 -8.84 -16.34
N GLN A 327 8.44 -9.24 -16.74
CA GLN A 327 7.21 -8.82 -16.07
C GLN A 327 6.25 -9.99 -15.98
N LEU A 328 5.75 -10.28 -14.78
CA LEU A 328 4.69 -11.28 -14.62
C LEU A 328 3.36 -10.68 -15.09
N HIS A 329 2.72 -11.33 -16.06
CA HIS A 329 1.34 -11.04 -16.41
C HIS A 329 0.43 -11.93 -15.57
N GLU A 330 -0.07 -11.42 -14.44
CA GLU A 330 -0.89 -12.19 -13.50
C GLU A 330 -2.09 -12.86 -14.18
N ASP A 331 -2.75 -12.19 -15.12
CA ASP A 331 -3.91 -12.71 -15.87
C ASP A 331 -3.57 -14.01 -16.63
N GLN A 332 -2.31 -14.15 -17.06
CA GLN A 332 -1.81 -15.31 -17.80
C GLN A 332 -1.03 -16.28 -16.91
N GLY A 333 -0.58 -15.84 -15.73
CA GLY A 333 0.27 -16.63 -14.83
C GLY A 333 1.65 -16.95 -15.41
N GLU A 334 2.09 -16.16 -16.39
CA GLU A 334 3.34 -16.33 -17.13
C GLU A 334 4.15 -15.03 -17.16
N PHE A 335 5.46 -15.18 -17.25
CA PHE A 335 6.38 -14.06 -17.39
C PHE A 335 6.50 -13.64 -18.85
N GLY A 336 6.19 -12.37 -19.11
CA GLY A 336 6.59 -11.67 -20.32
C GLY A 336 8.05 -11.21 -20.22
N HIS A 337 8.81 -11.44 -21.29
CA HIS A 337 10.13 -10.83 -21.48
C HIS A 337 9.96 -9.51 -22.23
N LEU A 338 10.34 -8.39 -21.62
CA LEU A 338 10.15 -7.05 -22.19
C LEU A 338 11.34 -6.60 -23.03
N GLY A 339 12.54 -7.07 -22.70
CA GLY A 339 13.75 -6.74 -23.45
C GLY A 339 15.01 -7.17 -22.72
N THR A 340 16.11 -7.22 -23.47
CA THR A 340 17.46 -7.50 -22.94
C THR A 340 18.43 -6.55 -23.59
N PHE A 341 19.28 -5.94 -22.79
CA PHE A 341 20.36 -5.08 -23.25
C PHE A 341 21.70 -5.59 -22.72
N ASP A 342 22.78 -5.26 -23.42
CA ASP A 342 24.11 -5.70 -23.08
C ASP A 342 24.68 -4.89 -21.92
N HIS A 343 25.31 -5.58 -20.99
CA HIS A 343 26.05 -5.02 -19.87
C HIS A 343 27.47 -5.60 -19.90
N PRO A 344 28.54 -4.79 -19.76
CA PRO A 344 29.90 -5.30 -20.00
C PRO A 344 30.35 -6.41 -19.02
N TYR A 345 30.05 -6.22 -17.73
CA TYR A 345 30.41 -7.12 -16.63
C TYR A 345 29.17 -7.64 -15.89
N PRO A 346 29.27 -8.66 -15.02
CA PRO A 346 28.13 -9.05 -14.19
C PRO A 346 27.64 -7.87 -13.34
N SER A 347 26.34 -7.58 -13.38
CA SER A 347 25.80 -6.45 -12.63
C SER A 347 25.72 -6.80 -11.14
N THR A 348 26.52 -6.18 -10.29
CA THR A 348 26.60 -6.55 -8.86
C THR A 348 25.34 -6.19 -8.07
N LYS A 349 24.64 -5.14 -8.48
CA LYS A 349 23.34 -4.76 -7.97
C LYS A 349 22.52 -4.10 -9.09
N VAL A 350 21.21 -4.35 -9.04
CA VAL A 350 20.22 -3.82 -9.98
C VAL A 350 19.12 -3.19 -9.14
N ARG A 351 18.88 -1.89 -9.33
CA ARG A 351 17.85 -1.14 -8.58
C ARG A 351 17.10 -0.21 -9.53
N THR A 352 15.78 -0.24 -9.48
CA THR A 352 14.97 0.78 -10.18
C THR A 352 14.87 2.03 -9.32
N ASP A 353 14.43 3.13 -9.93
CA ASP A 353 14.04 4.32 -9.18
C ASP A 353 12.99 3.97 -8.11
N ASN A 354 12.99 4.76 -7.04
CA ASN A 354 11.96 4.73 -6.02
C ASN A 354 11.04 5.93 -6.23
N GLU A 355 9.79 5.70 -6.63
CA GLU A 355 8.77 6.75 -6.66
C GLU A 355 8.18 7.01 -5.26
N SER A 356 9.02 6.98 -4.23
CA SER A 356 8.67 7.36 -2.85
C SER A 356 9.11 8.79 -2.53
N ALA A 357 9.05 9.70 -3.52
CA ALA A 357 9.12 11.14 -3.25
C ALA A 357 7.69 11.69 -3.23
N LYS A 358 7.21 11.92 -2.00
CA LYS A 358 6.13 12.85 -1.61
C LYS A 358 5.52 13.63 -2.78
N SER A 359 4.20 13.51 -2.95
CA SER A 359 3.31 14.64 -3.28
C SER A 359 4.06 15.90 -3.73
N VAL A 360 4.48 15.94 -5.00
CA VAL A 360 4.74 17.24 -5.62
C VAL A 360 3.36 17.87 -5.66
N GLN A 361 3.09 18.73 -4.67
CA GLN A 361 2.04 19.73 -4.77
C GLN A 361 2.13 20.27 -6.18
N SER A 362 1.08 20.04 -6.96
CA SER A 362 0.92 20.52 -8.31
C SER A 362 1.36 21.98 -8.37
N ILE A 363 2.54 22.21 -8.93
CA ILE A 363 2.85 23.51 -9.49
C ILE A 363 1.83 23.68 -10.62
N PRO A 364 0.97 24.70 -10.60
CA PRO A 364 -0.02 24.88 -11.64
C PRO A 364 0.72 25.11 -12.97
N ASN A 365 0.34 24.38 -14.02
CA ASN A 365 0.79 24.51 -15.42
C ASN A 365 1.97 23.65 -15.91
N CYS A 366 2.24 22.48 -15.34
CA CYS A 366 3.08 21.47 -16.01
C CYS A 366 2.29 20.19 -16.32
N HIS A 367 1.53 20.21 -17.42
CA HIS A 367 1.06 18.99 -18.07
C HIS A 367 2.23 18.40 -18.87
N HIS A 368 2.67 17.17 -18.56
CA HIS A 368 3.79 16.38 -19.14
C HIS A 368 5.08 16.26 -18.29
N PHE A 369 5.01 15.70 -17.08
CA PHE A 369 6.17 15.02 -16.48
C PHE A 369 5.79 13.61 -16.05
N SER A 370 5.80 12.69 -17.00
CA SER A 370 6.06 11.27 -16.71
C SER A 370 7.54 11.21 -16.33
N LEU A 371 7.83 11.04 -15.03
CA LEU A 371 9.19 10.76 -14.56
C LEU A 371 9.59 9.41 -15.16
N PHE A 372 10.69 9.40 -15.90
CA PHE A 372 11.17 8.25 -16.66
C PHE A 372 11.42 7.03 -15.76
N ASP A 373 11.14 5.82 -16.25
CA ASP A 373 11.42 4.56 -15.54
C ASP A 373 12.94 4.31 -15.60
N LEU A 374 13.66 4.62 -14.52
CA LEU A 374 15.11 4.55 -14.47
C LEU A 374 15.60 3.29 -13.76
N LEU A 375 16.73 2.79 -14.22
CA LEU A 375 17.42 1.63 -13.66
C LEU A 375 18.89 1.94 -13.44
N ALA A 376 19.37 1.72 -12.22
CA ALA A 376 20.78 1.77 -11.87
C ALA A 376 21.39 0.36 -11.88
N THR A 377 22.53 0.22 -12.55
CA THR A 377 23.36 -1.00 -12.51
C THR A 377 24.80 -0.68 -12.12
N THR A 378 25.40 -1.56 -11.33
CA THR A 378 26.81 -1.49 -10.93
C THR A 378 27.65 -2.57 -11.60
N GLY A 379 28.94 -2.29 -11.79
CA GLY A 379 29.94 -3.20 -12.35
C GLY A 379 31.29 -2.52 -12.31
N ASP A 380 31.90 -2.26 -13.46
CA ASP A 380 33.04 -1.34 -13.62
C ASP A 380 32.67 0.13 -13.35
N TYR A 381 31.44 0.54 -13.67
CA TYR A 381 30.91 1.88 -13.44
C TYR A 381 29.46 1.83 -12.96
N LEU A 382 29.00 2.93 -12.36
CA LEU A 382 27.57 3.15 -12.14
C LEU A 382 26.95 3.61 -13.46
N ARG A 383 25.94 2.88 -13.94
CA ARG A 383 25.19 3.23 -15.15
C ARG A 383 23.73 3.45 -14.80
N ILE A 384 23.16 4.51 -15.36
CA ILE A 384 21.72 4.79 -15.29
C ILE A 384 21.15 4.56 -16.68
N TRP A 385 20.13 3.71 -16.72
CA TRP A 385 19.41 3.31 -17.91
C TRP A 385 17.99 3.84 -17.82
N ARG A 386 17.42 4.21 -18.95
CA ARG A 386 15.99 4.47 -19.11
C ARG A 386 15.34 3.22 -19.67
N ILE A 387 14.42 2.65 -18.92
CA ILE A 387 13.60 1.52 -19.36
C ILE A 387 12.62 2.02 -20.42
N GLY A 388 12.60 1.36 -21.58
CA GLY A 388 11.82 1.74 -22.76
C GLY A 388 12.64 1.64 -24.06
N GLY A 389 11.93 1.59 -25.19
CA GLY A 389 12.54 1.51 -26.53
C GLY A 389 12.71 0.09 -27.09
N HIS A 390 13.33 -0.02 -28.28
CA HIS A 390 13.35 -1.25 -29.10
C HIS A 390 14.18 -2.41 -28.48
N ASN A 391 15.13 -2.12 -27.59
CA ASN A 391 16.01 -3.10 -26.93
C ASN A 391 15.71 -3.27 -25.43
N GLY A 392 14.57 -2.76 -24.95
CA GLY A 392 14.17 -2.83 -23.53
C GLY A 392 14.64 -1.65 -22.68
N ALA A 393 15.88 -1.18 -22.84
CA ALA A 393 16.38 0.03 -22.18
C ALA A 393 17.44 0.77 -23.01
N SER A 394 17.59 2.07 -22.77
CA SER A 394 18.65 2.93 -23.34
C SER A 394 19.56 3.49 -22.25
N LEU A 395 20.87 3.52 -22.49
CA LEU A 395 21.83 4.11 -21.55
C LEU A 395 21.67 5.64 -21.53
N GLU A 396 21.40 6.21 -20.36
CA GLU A 396 21.31 7.66 -20.16
C GLU A 396 22.65 8.24 -19.77
N VAL A 397 23.26 7.68 -18.73
CA VAL A 397 24.52 8.17 -18.20
C VAL A 397 25.37 7.04 -17.63
N ARG A 398 26.66 7.12 -17.91
CA ARG A 398 27.70 6.34 -17.24
C ARG A 398 28.46 7.30 -16.34
N LEU A 399 28.44 7.03 -15.04
CA LEU A 399 29.08 7.84 -14.02
C LEU A 399 30.48 7.30 -13.74
N ASP A 400 31.46 8.15 -14.00
CA ASP A 400 32.88 7.87 -13.82
C ASP A 400 33.49 8.90 -12.87
N ASN A 401 34.31 8.40 -11.96
CA ASN A 401 35.00 9.15 -10.92
C ASN A 401 36.40 9.54 -11.42
N ASN A 402 37.00 8.72 -12.29
CA ASN A 402 38.41 8.83 -12.63
C ASN A 402 38.60 9.50 -13.99
N ARG A 403 39.26 10.66 -13.98
CA ARG A 403 39.56 11.43 -15.20
C ARG A 403 40.93 11.09 -15.81
N SER A 404 41.70 10.19 -15.20
CA SER A 404 43.14 10.05 -15.46
C SER A 404 43.63 8.65 -15.81
N SER A 405 42.99 7.58 -15.34
CA SER A 405 43.32 6.20 -15.73
C SER A 405 42.23 5.56 -16.58
N GLU A 406 42.61 4.63 -17.44
CA GLU A 406 41.69 3.85 -18.28
C GLU A 406 40.81 2.87 -17.48
N TYR A 407 41.15 2.61 -16.20
CA TYR A 407 40.49 1.62 -15.36
C TYR A 407 40.08 2.20 -14.00
N CYS A 408 38.88 1.86 -13.54
CA CYS A 408 38.34 2.14 -12.21
C CYS A 408 38.18 0.84 -11.42
N ALA A 409 38.23 0.93 -10.09
CA ALA A 409 37.95 -0.22 -9.25
C ALA A 409 36.46 -0.62 -9.38
N PRO A 410 36.15 -1.92 -9.48
CA PRO A 410 34.79 -2.40 -9.64
C PRO A 410 33.94 -2.10 -8.40
N LEU A 411 32.70 -1.70 -8.67
CA LEU A 411 31.67 -1.42 -7.69
C LEU A 411 31.06 -2.74 -7.18
N THR A 412 31.01 -2.87 -5.87
CA THR A 412 30.50 -4.07 -5.17
C THR A 412 29.01 -3.97 -4.86
N SER A 413 28.49 -2.76 -4.67
CA SER A 413 27.08 -2.51 -4.39
C SER A 413 26.70 -1.05 -4.65
N ALA A 414 25.39 -0.81 -4.79
CA ALA A 414 24.77 0.50 -4.81
C ALA A 414 23.44 0.52 -4.06
N ASP A 415 23.06 1.71 -3.60
CA ASP A 415 21.73 1.96 -3.07
C ASP A 415 21.26 3.36 -3.47
N TRP A 416 19.98 3.47 -3.83
CA TRP A 416 19.36 4.72 -4.24
C TRP A 416 18.65 5.32 -3.03
N ASN A 417 18.93 6.58 -2.70
CA ASN A 417 18.29 7.20 -1.56
C ASN A 417 16.78 7.35 -1.79
N GLU A 418 15.98 6.73 -0.92
CA GLU A 418 14.52 6.67 -1.08
C GLU A 418 13.81 8.01 -0.78
N VAL A 419 14.49 8.95 -0.11
CA VAL A 419 13.96 10.27 0.30
C VAL A 419 14.43 11.40 -0.61
N ASP A 420 15.70 11.36 -1.02
CA ASP A 420 16.31 12.26 -2.00
C ASP A 420 16.77 11.45 -3.20
N VAL A 421 15.87 11.26 -4.15
CA VAL A 421 16.07 10.47 -5.37
C VAL A 421 17.17 11.02 -6.29
N SER A 422 17.74 12.20 -6.00
CA SER A 422 18.92 12.68 -6.72
C SER A 422 20.22 11.99 -6.26
N LEU A 423 20.20 11.27 -5.14
CA LEU A 423 21.41 10.68 -4.54
C LEU A 423 21.49 9.18 -4.74
N ILE A 424 22.64 8.71 -5.23
CA ILE A 424 22.99 7.28 -5.29
C ILE A 424 24.30 7.06 -4.54
N GLY A 425 24.31 6.09 -3.65
CA GLY A 425 25.50 5.61 -2.96
C GLY A 425 26.06 4.39 -3.68
N THR A 426 27.38 4.32 -3.81
CA THR A 426 28.10 3.17 -4.36
C THR A 426 29.25 2.80 -3.44
N SER A 427 29.56 1.50 -3.38
CA SER A 427 30.71 0.95 -2.66
C SER A 427 31.61 0.19 -3.63
N SER A 428 32.90 0.09 -3.30
CA SER A 428 33.93 -0.43 -4.18
C SER A 428 34.95 -1.28 -3.42
N ILE A 429 35.66 -2.13 -4.17
CA ILE A 429 36.78 -2.91 -3.63
C ILE A 429 37.98 -2.02 -3.25
N ASP A 430 38.05 -0.78 -3.75
CA ASP A 430 39.13 0.16 -3.43
C ASP A 430 39.01 0.83 -2.05
N THR A 431 38.23 0.24 -1.14
CA THR A 431 37.94 0.72 0.22
C THR A 431 37.03 1.97 0.30
N THR A 432 36.56 2.49 -0.84
CA THR A 432 35.79 3.73 -0.88
C THR A 432 34.28 3.54 -1.00
N CYS A 433 33.55 4.52 -0.46
CA CYS A 433 32.16 4.78 -0.77
C CYS A 433 32.06 6.11 -1.53
N THR A 434 31.35 6.10 -2.66
CA THR A 434 31.10 7.29 -3.48
C THR A 434 29.62 7.61 -3.51
N ILE A 435 29.27 8.84 -3.17
CA ILE A 435 27.92 9.38 -3.29
C ILE A 435 27.84 10.26 -4.52
N TRP A 436 26.96 9.87 -5.42
CA TRP A 436 26.67 10.54 -6.67
C TRP A 436 25.46 11.44 -6.51
N GLN A 437 25.52 12.61 -7.12
CA GLN A 437 24.36 13.47 -7.30
C GLN A 437 23.97 13.45 -8.77
N ILE A 438 22.73 13.09 -9.04
CA ILE A 438 22.13 13.03 -10.36
C ILE A 438 21.33 14.31 -10.56
N GLU A 439 21.67 15.05 -11.59
CA GLU A 439 20.94 16.24 -11.99
C GLU A 439 19.85 15.84 -12.99
N THR A 440 18.62 15.70 -12.49
CA THR A 440 17.45 15.62 -13.37
C THR A 440 17.20 17.02 -13.93
N GLY A 441 17.53 17.24 -15.21
CA GLY A 441 17.49 18.57 -15.83
C GLY A 441 16.17 19.31 -15.57
N GLN A 442 16.26 20.56 -15.09
CA GLN A 442 15.10 21.46 -15.06
C GLN A 442 14.66 21.73 -16.50
N ALA A 443 13.40 21.45 -16.81
CA ALA A 443 12.83 21.80 -18.11
C ALA A 443 12.71 23.32 -18.25
N VAL A 444 13.70 23.93 -18.90
CA VAL A 444 13.57 25.24 -19.53
C VAL A 444 13.70 25.01 -21.03
N ALA A 445 12.56 24.95 -21.71
CA ALA A 445 12.36 25.06 -23.16
C ALA A 445 13.25 24.18 -24.09
N ASN A 446 12.60 23.20 -24.73
CA ASN A 446 13.01 22.59 -26.02
C ASN A 446 14.47 22.14 -26.16
N THR A 447 14.94 21.27 -25.27
CA THR A 447 16.12 20.44 -25.56
C THR A 447 15.97 19.02 -25.02
N GLU A 448 16.20 18.04 -25.89
CA GLU A 448 16.32 16.60 -25.60
C GLU A 448 17.63 16.33 -24.83
N HIS A 449 17.74 16.76 -23.57
CA HIS A 449 18.98 16.61 -22.80
C HIS A 449 19.01 15.38 -21.89
N ALA A 450 20.13 14.66 -21.97
CA ALA A 450 20.49 13.47 -21.20
C ALA A 450 20.64 13.78 -19.70
N ILE A 451 20.41 12.78 -18.85
CA ILE A 451 20.63 12.86 -17.41
C ILE A 451 22.12 13.10 -17.14
N GLY A 452 22.45 14.13 -16.36
CA GLY A 452 23.82 14.38 -15.89
C GLY A 452 24.03 13.83 -14.48
N GLY A 453 25.28 13.57 -14.10
CA GLY A 453 25.61 13.32 -12.70
C GLY A 453 27.07 13.57 -12.38
N ASN A 454 27.33 13.96 -11.14
CA ASN A 454 28.66 14.25 -10.62
C ASN A 454 28.89 13.56 -9.28
N VAL A 455 30.15 13.38 -8.93
CA VAL A 455 30.53 12.97 -7.58
C VAL A 455 30.18 14.11 -6.63
N LYS A 456 29.31 13.84 -5.65
CA LYS A 456 29.01 14.77 -4.55
C LYS A 456 30.06 14.65 -3.46
N THR A 457 30.40 13.41 -3.10
CA THR A 457 31.47 13.12 -2.15
C THR A 457 32.00 11.70 -2.36
N GLN A 458 33.28 11.51 -2.05
CA GLN A 458 33.92 10.21 -2.00
C GLN A 458 34.77 10.16 -0.72
N LEU A 459 34.71 9.03 -0.02
CA LEU A 459 35.45 8.82 1.22
C LEU A 459 36.03 7.42 1.28
N ILE A 460 37.08 7.25 2.07
CA ILE A 460 37.59 5.93 2.48
C ILE A 460 36.70 5.46 3.62
N ALA A 461 35.87 4.45 3.36
CA ALA A 461 34.86 4.01 4.33
C ALA A 461 35.45 2.97 5.29
N HIS A 462 36.26 2.05 4.78
CA HIS A 462 36.82 0.93 5.52
C HIS A 462 38.33 0.82 5.28
N ASP A 463 39.00 -0.02 6.09
CA ASP A 463 40.44 -0.29 5.93
C ASP A 463 40.71 -1.40 4.89
N LYS A 464 39.64 -2.00 4.36
CA LYS A 464 39.61 -3.05 3.34
C LYS A 464 38.43 -2.85 2.39
N GLU A 465 38.23 -3.77 1.45
CA GLU A 465 37.14 -3.76 0.47
C GLU A 465 35.78 -3.50 1.13
N VAL A 466 34.95 -2.65 0.52
CA VAL A 466 33.59 -2.40 0.97
C VAL A 466 32.64 -3.30 0.17
N TYR A 467 31.77 -4.05 0.84
CA TYR A 467 30.88 -5.01 0.17
C TYR A 467 29.45 -4.52 -0.04
N ASP A 468 28.95 -3.67 0.86
CA ASP A 468 27.60 -3.13 0.74
C ASP A 468 27.51 -1.70 1.27
N ILE A 469 26.50 -1.00 0.76
CA ILE A 469 26.11 0.35 1.16
C ILE A 469 24.57 0.42 1.14
N GLU A 470 23.97 0.99 2.17
CA GLU A 470 22.52 1.25 2.21
C GLU A 470 22.23 2.57 2.93
N PHE A 471 21.37 3.39 2.33
CA PHE A 471 20.88 4.61 2.98
C PHE A 471 19.92 4.27 4.11
N SER A 472 20.02 5.04 5.20
CA SER A 472 19.10 4.95 6.32
C SER A 472 18.06 6.04 6.23
N LYS A 473 16.81 5.75 6.59
CA LYS A 473 15.77 6.78 6.74
C LYS A 473 15.75 7.46 8.12
N LEU A 474 16.78 7.25 8.94
CA LEU A 474 16.89 7.93 10.23
C LEU A 474 16.89 9.45 10.08
N SER A 475 16.28 10.13 11.05
CA SER A 475 16.16 11.59 11.08
C SER A 475 15.47 12.16 9.82
N SER A 476 16.22 12.74 8.88
CA SER A 476 15.70 13.27 7.61
C SER A 476 15.63 12.20 6.52
N GLY A 477 16.36 11.08 6.69
CA GLY A 477 16.57 10.03 5.70
C GLY A 477 17.39 10.41 4.46
N ARG A 478 17.90 11.64 4.42
CA ARG A 478 18.67 12.17 3.29
C ARG A 478 20.17 12.04 3.47
N ASP A 479 20.61 12.08 4.72
CA ASP A 479 21.99 12.38 5.06
C ASP A 479 22.75 11.18 5.63
N ILE A 480 22.07 10.09 6.00
CA ILE A 480 22.70 8.99 6.73
C ILE A 480 22.75 7.74 5.85
N PHE A 481 23.91 7.09 5.80
CA PHE A 481 24.08 5.76 5.21
C PHE A 481 25.00 4.90 6.05
N ALA A 482 24.92 3.58 5.86
CA ALA A 482 25.81 2.60 6.45
C ALA A 482 26.55 1.83 5.36
N SER A 483 27.75 1.34 5.68
CA SER A 483 28.51 0.42 4.84
C SER A 483 29.06 -0.76 5.63
N SER A 484 29.21 -1.90 4.96
CA SER A 484 29.84 -3.10 5.50
C SER A 484 31.14 -3.41 4.75
N GLY A 485 32.16 -3.85 5.48
CA GLY A 485 33.50 -4.08 4.92
C GLY A 485 34.07 -5.47 5.16
N ALA A 486 35.12 -5.78 4.39
CA ALA A 486 35.98 -6.94 4.57
C ALA A 486 36.83 -6.88 5.85
N ASP A 487 36.87 -5.73 6.51
CA ASP A 487 37.44 -5.56 7.84
C ASP A 487 36.56 -6.12 8.97
N GLY A 488 35.35 -6.58 8.64
CA GLY A 488 34.38 -7.15 9.57
C GLY A 488 33.63 -6.10 10.40
N SER A 489 33.63 -4.84 9.96
CA SER A 489 32.93 -3.75 10.63
C SER A 489 31.73 -3.24 9.82
N ILE A 490 30.75 -2.68 10.54
CA ILE A 490 29.71 -1.82 9.99
C ILE A 490 29.95 -0.41 10.47
N ARG A 491 30.01 0.53 9.54
CA ARG A 491 30.24 1.95 9.81
C ARG A 491 29.06 2.77 9.30
N MET A 492 28.64 3.74 10.09
CA MET A 492 27.62 4.73 9.75
C MET A 492 28.26 6.09 9.51
N PHE A 493 27.76 6.78 8.50
CA PHE A 493 28.27 8.07 8.03
C PHE A 493 27.10 9.07 7.93
N ASP A 494 27.38 10.33 8.29
CA ASP A 494 26.46 11.45 8.09
C ASP A 494 27.07 12.39 7.03
N LEU A 495 26.36 12.58 5.91
CA LEU A 495 26.73 13.44 4.80
C LEU A 495 26.96 14.90 5.19
N ARG A 496 26.45 15.32 6.33
CA ARG A 496 26.65 16.67 6.89
C ARG A 496 27.94 16.76 7.73
N HIS A 497 28.44 15.63 8.22
CA HIS A 497 29.57 15.54 9.16
C HIS A 497 30.54 14.41 8.75
N MET A 498 31.13 14.56 7.57
CA MET A 498 31.95 13.52 6.92
C MET A 498 33.31 13.27 7.58
N GLU A 499 33.68 14.08 8.57
CA GLU A 499 34.95 13.94 9.30
C GLU A 499 34.94 12.76 10.27
N TYR A 500 33.76 12.25 10.65
CA TYR A 500 33.60 11.19 11.63
C TYR A 500 32.68 10.09 11.10
N SER A 501 33.08 8.85 11.32
CA SER A 501 32.23 7.66 11.13
C SER A 501 31.94 7.02 12.48
N THR A 502 30.74 6.48 12.65
CA THR A 502 30.38 5.70 13.84
C THR A 502 30.48 4.22 13.54
N ILE A 503 31.30 3.47 14.29
CA ILE A 503 31.32 2.01 14.20
C ILE A 503 30.09 1.47 14.94
N VAL A 504 29.20 0.82 14.20
CA VAL A 504 27.94 0.26 14.74
C VAL A 504 28.16 -1.13 15.29
N PHE A 505 28.97 -1.93 14.61
CA PHE A 505 29.21 -3.32 14.95
C PHE A 505 30.55 -3.77 14.38
N GLU A 506 31.25 -4.62 15.12
CA GLU A 506 32.42 -5.36 14.66
C GLU A 506 32.21 -6.84 14.95
N GLU A 507 32.37 -7.68 13.93
CA GLU A 507 32.24 -9.11 14.11
C GLU A 507 33.41 -9.62 14.98
N PRO A 508 33.15 -10.40 16.04
CA PRO A 508 34.19 -10.82 17.00
C PRO A 508 35.41 -11.51 16.39
N SER A 509 35.22 -12.30 15.33
CA SER A 509 36.31 -12.97 14.60
C SER A 509 36.86 -12.15 13.41
N LYS A 510 36.39 -10.92 13.23
CA LYS A 510 36.70 -10.02 12.10
C LYS A 510 36.47 -10.67 10.74
N LYS A 511 35.48 -11.56 10.65
CA LYS A 511 35.03 -12.08 9.36
C LYS A 511 34.40 -10.95 8.56
N PRO A 512 34.61 -10.91 7.23
CA PRO A 512 33.94 -9.98 6.34
C PRO A 512 32.42 -9.95 6.52
N LEU A 513 31.84 -8.74 6.54
CA LEU A 513 30.38 -8.55 6.56
C LEU A 513 29.89 -8.20 5.16
N LEU A 514 28.96 -9.01 4.62
CA LEU A 514 28.68 -9.02 3.18
C LEU A 514 27.52 -8.13 2.75
N ARG A 515 26.48 -8.01 3.59
CA ARG A 515 25.24 -7.30 3.25
C ARG A 515 24.65 -6.54 4.42
N LEU A 516 23.96 -5.46 4.09
CA LEU A 516 23.16 -4.66 4.99
C LEU A 516 21.69 -4.75 4.58
N ALA A 517 20.80 -4.83 5.57
CA ALA A 517 19.37 -4.66 5.34
C ALA A 517 18.75 -3.85 6.48
N TRP A 518 18.34 -2.62 6.17
CA TRP A 518 17.58 -1.78 7.11
C TRP A 518 16.14 -2.24 7.23
N ASN A 519 15.64 -2.23 8.47
CA ASN A 519 14.22 -2.35 8.72
C ASN A 519 13.48 -1.12 8.16
N LYS A 520 12.49 -1.37 7.31
CA LYS A 520 11.80 -0.34 6.52
C LYS A 520 10.72 0.42 7.30
N GLN A 521 10.31 -0.11 8.46
CA GLN A 521 9.31 0.51 9.34
C GLN A 521 9.95 1.09 10.61
N ASP A 522 10.87 0.36 11.24
CA ASP A 522 11.66 0.84 12.39
C ASP A 522 13.15 0.92 12.05
N HIS A 523 13.56 2.09 11.57
CA HIS A 523 14.93 2.36 11.09
C HIS A 523 16.02 2.33 12.17
N ASN A 524 15.68 2.03 13.43
CA ASN A 524 16.70 1.76 14.45
C ASN A 524 17.32 0.37 14.31
N TYR A 525 16.63 -0.55 13.62
CA TYR A 525 17.10 -1.92 13.43
C TYR A 525 17.75 -2.13 12.07
N LEU A 526 18.89 -2.82 12.10
CA LEU A 526 19.70 -3.20 10.94
C LEU A 526 20.03 -4.68 11.05
N ALA A 527 19.99 -5.40 9.94
CA ALA A 527 20.41 -6.80 9.90
C ALA A 527 21.61 -6.99 8.98
N THR A 528 22.48 -7.95 9.32
CA THR A 528 23.68 -8.30 8.56
C THR A 528 24.07 -9.76 8.79
N PHE A 529 25.01 -10.27 7.99
CA PHE A 529 25.63 -11.58 8.18
C PHE A 529 27.09 -11.55 7.72
N ALA A 530 27.88 -12.46 8.30
CA ALA A 530 29.30 -12.62 7.97
C ALA A 530 29.51 -13.64 6.84
N GLN A 531 30.62 -13.51 6.13
CA GLN A 531 31.02 -14.45 5.10
C GLN A 531 31.21 -15.87 5.67
N ASN A 532 30.74 -16.88 4.94
CA ASN A 532 30.80 -18.29 5.33
C ASN A 532 30.18 -18.53 6.72
N SER A 533 29.06 -17.88 7.00
CA SER A 533 28.34 -17.96 8.27
C SER A 533 26.87 -18.25 8.03
N ASN A 534 26.29 -19.08 8.90
CA ASN A 534 24.85 -19.35 8.95
C ASN A 534 24.12 -18.46 9.98
N GLU A 535 24.83 -17.51 10.59
CA GLU A 535 24.30 -16.60 11.61
C GLU A 535 23.88 -15.26 11.00
N ILE A 536 22.72 -14.78 11.41
CA ILE A 536 22.23 -13.44 11.07
C ILE A 536 22.22 -12.58 12.32
N TYR A 537 22.91 -11.45 12.28
CA TYR A 537 22.97 -10.48 13.36
C TYR A 537 21.89 -9.43 13.19
N ILE A 538 21.01 -9.29 14.19
CA ILE A 538 20.07 -8.17 14.29
C ILE A 538 20.68 -7.15 15.25
N LEU A 539 20.84 -5.91 14.77
CA LEU A 539 21.51 -4.81 15.45
C LEU A 539 20.50 -3.72 15.76
N ASP A 540 20.60 -3.12 16.94
CA ASP A 540 19.95 -1.85 17.26
C ASP A 540 21.04 -0.77 17.27
N ILE A 541 20.97 0.17 16.35
CA ILE A 541 21.99 1.21 16.18
C ILE A 541 22.10 2.14 17.40
N ARG A 542 21.08 2.18 18.26
CA ARG A 542 21.09 2.95 19.50
C ARG A 542 21.98 2.29 20.56
N ILE A 543 22.28 1.00 20.38
CA ILE A 543 23.10 0.17 21.26
C ILE A 543 24.23 -0.45 20.41
N PRO A 544 25.25 0.34 20.04
CA PRO A 544 26.33 -0.14 19.18
C PRO A 544 27.14 -1.26 19.85
N SER A 545 27.89 -2.00 19.03
CA SER A 545 28.82 -3.08 19.37
C SER A 545 28.19 -4.45 19.70
N MET A 546 26.94 -4.52 20.15
CA MET A 546 26.31 -5.80 20.50
C MET A 546 25.04 -6.05 19.67
N PRO A 547 24.89 -7.25 19.08
CA PRO A 547 23.64 -7.62 18.43
C PRO A 547 22.54 -7.81 19.48
N VAL A 548 21.34 -7.30 19.20
CA VAL A 548 20.15 -7.50 20.04
C VAL A 548 19.59 -8.92 19.92
N SER A 549 19.84 -9.58 18.78
CA SER A 549 19.50 -10.98 18.56
C SER A 549 20.39 -11.58 17.48
N VAL A 550 20.58 -12.90 17.54
CA VAL A 550 21.31 -13.66 16.52
C VAL A 550 20.43 -14.83 16.08
N LEU A 551 20.02 -14.83 14.81
CA LEU A 551 19.18 -15.87 14.24
C LEU A 551 20.06 -17.00 13.71
N LYS A 552 19.75 -18.24 14.09
CA LYS A 552 20.52 -19.44 13.74
C LYS A 552 19.57 -20.59 13.45
N ASN A 553 19.35 -20.88 12.17
CA ASN A 553 18.56 -22.04 11.73
C ASN A 553 19.05 -22.57 10.38
N HIS A 554 19.59 -21.70 9.52
CA HIS A 554 20.28 -22.11 8.29
C HIS A 554 21.41 -23.12 8.57
N THR A 555 21.55 -24.06 7.65
CA THR A 555 22.61 -25.09 7.68
C THR A 555 23.76 -24.76 6.72
N GLY A 556 23.52 -23.89 5.74
CA GLY A 556 24.50 -23.35 4.80
C GLY A 556 24.86 -21.89 5.08
N SER A 557 25.80 -21.34 4.31
CA SER A 557 26.15 -19.91 4.42
C SER A 557 24.98 -19.04 3.95
N VAL A 558 24.66 -17.99 4.71
CA VAL A 558 23.65 -17.00 4.30
C VAL A 558 24.21 -16.17 3.16
N ASN A 559 23.39 -15.96 2.12
CA ASN A 559 23.74 -15.21 0.92
C ASN A 559 22.86 -13.98 0.71
N GLY A 560 21.66 -13.96 1.29
CA GLY A 560 20.71 -12.87 1.11
C GLY A 560 19.86 -12.61 2.35
N ILE A 561 19.50 -11.34 2.52
CA ILE A 561 18.64 -10.88 3.60
C ILE A 561 17.81 -9.67 3.13
N ALA A 562 16.55 -9.61 3.53
CA ALA A 562 15.69 -8.45 3.30
C ALA A 562 14.63 -8.32 4.40
N TRP A 563 14.37 -7.10 4.86
CA TRP A 563 13.25 -6.81 5.75
C TRP A 563 11.94 -6.67 4.99
N ALA A 564 10.85 -7.07 5.62
CA ALA A 564 9.52 -6.83 5.09
C ALA A 564 9.23 -5.33 5.04
N PRO A 565 8.70 -4.80 3.92
CA PRO A 565 8.38 -3.38 3.81
C PRO A 565 7.15 -2.99 4.62
N HIS A 566 6.28 -3.93 4.96
CA HIS A 566 5.00 -3.69 5.64
C HIS A 566 5.00 -4.04 7.14
N SER A 567 6.08 -4.65 7.64
CA SER A 567 6.16 -5.16 9.01
C SER A 567 7.45 -4.69 9.67
N THR A 568 7.35 -4.36 10.97
CA THR A 568 8.51 -4.03 11.81
C THR A 568 9.24 -5.27 12.30
N CYS A 569 8.65 -6.46 12.21
CA CYS A 569 9.19 -7.68 12.82
C CYS A 569 9.43 -8.82 11.83
N HIS A 570 9.07 -8.68 10.56
CA HIS A 570 9.32 -9.74 9.57
C HIS A 570 10.56 -9.46 8.74
N LEU A 571 11.37 -10.50 8.55
CA LEU A 571 12.51 -10.49 7.64
C LEU A 571 12.63 -11.85 6.94
N VAL A 572 13.20 -11.85 5.74
CA VAL A 572 13.52 -13.05 4.99
C VAL A 572 15.03 -13.19 4.85
N THR A 573 15.52 -14.42 5.00
CA THR A 573 16.92 -14.79 4.75
C THR A 573 16.97 -15.90 3.72
N ALA A 574 18.05 -15.98 2.95
CA ALA A 574 18.29 -17.05 2.00
C ALA A 574 19.75 -17.50 2.03
N ALA A 575 19.98 -18.79 1.82
CA ALA A 575 21.29 -19.41 2.03
C ALA A 575 21.61 -20.52 1.00
N GLU A 576 22.84 -21.03 1.09
CA GLU A 576 23.36 -22.16 0.31
C GLU A 576 22.71 -23.51 0.66
N ASP A 577 21.91 -23.59 1.72
CA ASP A 577 21.12 -24.78 2.05
C ASP A 577 19.86 -24.95 1.19
N CYS A 578 19.76 -24.15 0.12
CA CYS A 578 18.60 -24.06 -0.77
C CYS A 578 17.33 -23.58 -0.05
N GLN A 579 17.44 -22.95 1.13
CA GLN A 579 16.28 -22.47 1.87
C GLN A 579 16.17 -20.96 1.88
N ALA A 580 14.92 -20.48 1.77
CA ALA A 580 14.53 -19.13 2.18
C ALA A 580 13.69 -19.23 3.45
N LEU A 581 14.14 -18.59 4.53
CA LEU A 581 13.48 -18.61 5.84
C LEU A 581 12.86 -17.25 6.14
N ILE A 582 11.61 -17.24 6.60
CA ILE A 582 10.93 -16.04 7.07
C ILE A 582 10.91 -16.07 8.58
N TRP A 583 11.33 -14.98 9.19
CA TRP A 583 11.45 -14.85 10.63
C TRP A 583 10.45 -13.84 11.17
N ASP A 584 9.94 -14.10 12.35
CA ASP A 584 9.23 -13.12 13.16
C ASP A 584 10.07 -12.77 14.38
N VAL A 585 10.57 -11.54 14.40
CA VAL A 585 11.44 -11.02 15.44
C VAL A 585 10.71 -10.10 16.43
N HIS A 586 9.38 -10.20 16.54
CA HIS A 586 8.58 -9.35 17.42
C HIS A 586 8.94 -9.48 18.91
N GLN A 587 9.58 -10.58 19.31
CA GLN A 587 9.97 -10.86 20.69
C GLN A 587 11.36 -10.36 21.06
N ILE A 588 12.11 -9.72 20.14
CA ILE A 588 13.44 -9.17 20.46
C ILE A 588 13.35 -8.28 21.72
N PRO A 589 14.25 -8.46 22.71
CA PRO A 589 15.53 -9.19 22.65
C PRO A 589 15.48 -10.68 23.04
N ARG A 590 14.29 -11.28 23.19
CA ARG A 590 14.19 -12.74 23.39
C ARG A 590 14.74 -13.46 22.17
N ALA A 591 15.47 -14.56 22.40
CA ALA A 591 15.96 -15.42 21.33
C ALA A 591 14.79 -15.89 20.44
N VAL A 592 15.02 -15.82 19.13
CA VAL A 592 14.11 -16.32 18.10
C VAL A 592 14.73 -17.60 17.59
N ASP A 593 14.17 -18.74 18.01
CA ASP A 593 14.78 -20.05 17.77
C ASP A 593 14.37 -20.64 16.42
N ASP A 594 13.12 -20.39 15.98
CA ASP A 594 12.55 -20.99 14.78
C ASP A 594 11.97 -19.94 13.82
N PRO A 595 12.18 -20.09 12.50
CA PRO A 595 11.50 -19.29 11.49
C PRO A 595 10.01 -19.64 11.44
N ILE A 596 9.17 -18.67 11.04
CA ILE A 596 7.72 -18.86 10.88
C ILE A 596 7.36 -19.60 9.60
N LEU A 597 8.19 -19.48 8.56
CA LEU A 597 8.02 -20.15 7.27
C LEU A 597 9.39 -20.53 6.71
N ALA A 598 9.45 -21.68 6.04
CA ALA A 598 10.61 -22.14 5.31
C ALA A 598 10.20 -22.56 3.90
N TYR A 599 10.90 -22.02 2.90
CA TYR A 599 10.76 -22.39 1.51
C TYR A 599 12.03 -23.12 1.04
N ALA A 600 11.87 -24.22 0.30
CA ALA A 600 12.99 -24.96 -0.28
C ALA A 600 13.02 -24.77 -1.80
N ALA A 601 14.07 -24.11 -2.29
CA ALA A 601 14.37 -23.96 -3.70
C ALA A 601 15.04 -25.22 -4.29
N ALA A 602 15.09 -25.30 -5.62
CA ALA A 602 15.73 -26.42 -6.32
C ALA A 602 17.27 -26.31 -6.40
N GLY A 603 17.85 -25.20 -5.93
CA GLY A 603 19.28 -24.94 -5.92
C GLY A 603 19.63 -23.86 -4.88
N GLU A 604 20.94 -23.60 -4.75
CA GLU A 604 21.49 -22.65 -3.79
C GLU A 604 20.97 -21.24 -4.10
N ILE A 605 20.38 -20.57 -3.09
CA ILE A 605 19.79 -19.26 -3.32
C ILE A 605 20.88 -18.20 -3.23
N ASN A 606 21.09 -17.47 -4.32
CA ASN A 606 22.13 -16.45 -4.45
C ASN A 606 21.68 -15.10 -3.90
N GLN A 607 20.40 -14.76 -4.08
CA GLN A 607 19.83 -13.50 -3.63
C GLN A 607 18.36 -13.66 -3.29
N VAL A 608 17.92 -12.89 -2.29
CA VAL A 608 16.51 -12.66 -1.96
C VAL A 608 16.22 -11.17 -1.91
N GLN A 609 15.03 -10.77 -2.39
CA GLN A 609 14.51 -9.41 -2.20
C GLN A 609 13.03 -9.45 -1.86
N TRP A 610 12.60 -8.50 -1.03
CA TRP A 610 11.19 -8.25 -0.75
C TRP A 610 10.70 -7.12 -1.67
N SER A 611 9.54 -7.29 -2.30
CA SER A 611 8.97 -6.23 -3.11
C SER A 611 8.42 -5.09 -2.25
N SER A 612 8.96 -3.88 -2.41
CA SER A 612 8.47 -2.68 -1.72
C SER A 612 7.06 -2.27 -2.18
N ALA A 613 6.70 -2.55 -3.45
CA ALA A 613 5.39 -2.20 -4.01
C ALA A 613 4.34 -3.29 -3.75
N LEU A 614 4.76 -4.56 -3.69
CA LEU A 614 3.89 -5.73 -3.50
C LEU A 614 4.31 -6.46 -2.22
N SER A 615 3.82 -5.97 -1.09
CA SER A 615 4.24 -6.37 0.25
C SER A 615 4.14 -7.86 0.58
N ASP A 616 3.35 -8.62 -0.17
CA ASP A 616 3.11 -10.06 0.06
C ASP A 616 4.04 -10.94 -0.80
N TRP A 617 5.00 -10.34 -1.52
CA TRP A 617 5.83 -11.05 -2.49
C TRP A 617 7.32 -10.87 -2.20
N ILE A 618 8.02 -12.01 -2.21
CA ILE A 618 9.48 -12.07 -2.27
C ILE A 618 9.92 -12.64 -3.61
N SER A 619 11.12 -12.26 -4.04
CA SER A 619 11.80 -12.86 -5.17
C SER A 619 13.08 -13.54 -4.70
N ILE A 620 13.33 -14.74 -5.21
CA ILE A 620 14.59 -15.45 -5.02
C ILE A 620 15.20 -15.82 -6.37
N CYS A 621 16.52 -15.96 -6.44
CA CYS A 621 17.19 -16.50 -7.62
C CYS A 621 18.21 -17.57 -7.23
N TYR A 622 18.30 -18.57 -8.10
CA TYR A 622 19.27 -19.64 -8.07
C TYR A 622 19.51 -20.09 -9.50
N ASP A 623 20.75 -20.46 -9.84
CA ASP A 623 21.14 -20.84 -11.20
C ASP A 623 20.60 -19.89 -12.29
N LYS A 624 19.79 -20.41 -13.22
CA LYS A 624 19.12 -19.67 -14.30
C LYS A 624 17.67 -19.33 -13.99
N THR A 625 17.27 -19.39 -12.73
CA THR A 625 15.88 -19.36 -12.32
C THR A 625 15.61 -18.20 -11.37
N LEU A 626 14.56 -17.45 -11.69
CA LEU A 626 13.93 -16.46 -10.82
C LEU A 626 12.60 -17.05 -10.36
N GLU A 627 12.35 -17.02 -9.06
CA GLU A 627 11.05 -17.37 -8.49
C GLU A 627 10.45 -16.19 -7.73
N LEU A 628 9.16 -15.97 -7.93
CA LEU A 628 8.35 -15.09 -7.10
C LEU A 628 7.52 -15.97 -6.18
N LEU A 629 7.69 -15.75 -4.89
CA LEU A 629 7.03 -16.50 -3.83
C LEU A 629 6.07 -15.55 -3.13
N ARG A 630 4.83 -15.97 -2.98
CA ARG A 630 3.88 -15.28 -2.11
C ARG A 630 4.12 -15.72 -0.67
N VAL A 631 4.21 -14.77 0.25
CA VAL A 631 4.56 -14.98 1.66
C VAL A 631 3.53 -14.42 2.62
#